data_AF-A0A0J0YJ39-F1
#
_entry.id   AF-A0A0J0YJ39-F1
#
_cell.length_a   1.000
_cell.length_b   1.000
_cell.length_c   1.000
_cell.angle_alpha   90.00
_cell.angle_beta   90.00
_cell.angle_gamma   90.00
#
_symmetry.space_group_name_H-M   'P 1'
#
loop_
_entity.id
_entity.type
_entity.pdbx_description
1 polymer ?
#
loop_
_entity_poly.entity_id
_entity_poly.type
_entity_poly.pdbx_seq_one_letter_code
_entity_poly.pdbx_strand_id
1 'polypeptide(L)'
;MKTTKFFAIIMLLVTIAGFAQNGSKKLDKIIKRDYQIIECTIAKMSDKTVEYSLPGETLQISLDISQIARIDFASGRSQTFDVSTTSNVVSSTNTNNSSNQTLASADMKPNTIAVLPVPYVNADNLQSSEEMSKFAQNDLYNKLLDKSSNIFPLTVQDLRTTNSLLHKAGIDYKNIDETPIEDLQKILGVDNIVAAKISFTTAESATSVAYNSGNAKISDNNKKVKTSDIGTTSTNTQTYYYYTVYFDMYKNNTKIYSQTRKPLFSIKDSWIDSVSYLLKRSPIYTKK
;
A
#
# COMPACT_ATOMS: atom_id res chain seq x y z
N MET A 1 -69.02 13.39 -59.50
CA MET A 1 -67.95 12.37 -59.33
C MET A 1 -66.56 12.92 -58.94
N LYS A 2 -66.28 14.23 -59.02
CA LYS A 2 -64.96 14.78 -58.63
C LYS A 2 -64.80 15.03 -57.12
N THR A 3 -65.89 15.38 -56.43
CA THR A 3 -65.89 15.65 -54.98
C THR A 3 -65.71 14.39 -54.13
N THR A 4 -66.28 13.26 -54.54
CA THR A 4 -66.13 11.96 -53.84
C THR A 4 -64.71 11.40 -53.92
N LYS A 5 -63.99 11.63 -55.03
CA LYS A 5 -62.58 11.23 -55.17
C LYS A 5 -61.63 12.09 -54.33
N PHE A 6 -61.96 13.38 -54.17
CA PHE A 6 -61.18 14.30 -53.33
C PHE A 6 -61.31 13.95 -51.84
N PHE A 7 -62.52 13.58 -51.41
CA PHE A 7 -62.76 13.14 -50.03
C PHE A 7 -62.06 11.83 -49.70
N ALA A 8 -62.02 10.88 -50.64
CA ALA A 8 -61.30 9.61 -50.49
C ALA A 8 -59.77 9.82 -50.36
N ILE A 9 -59.21 10.76 -51.12
CA ILE A 9 -57.78 11.12 -51.03
C ILE A 9 -57.44 11.79 -49.69
N ILE A 10 -58.31 12.67 -49.18
CA ILE A 10 -58.14 13.28 -47.85
C ILE A 10 -58.22 12.22 -46.74
N MET A 11 -59.15 11.27 -46.84
CA MET A 11 -59.26 10.21 -45.83
C MET A 11 -58.05 9.27 -45.83
N LEU A 12 -57.46 9.01 -47.01
CA LEU A 12 -56.22 8.24 -47.15
C LEU A 12 -55.00 9.00 -46.57
N LEU A 13 -54.96 10.33 -46.69
CA LEU A 13 -53.88 11.15 -46.12
C LEU A 13 -53.95 11.21 -44.58
N VAL A 14 -55.17 11.18 -44.02
CA VAL A 14 -55.38 11.14 -42.56
C VAL A 14 -54.99 9.78 -41.97
N THR A 15 -55.19 8.67 -42.69
CA THR A 15 -54.74 7.36 -42.20
C THR A 15 -53.22 7.21 -42.26
N ILE A 16 -52.53 7.78 -43.26
CA ILE A 16 -51.06 7.77 -43.34
C ILE A 16 -50.44 8.64 -42.22
N ALA A 17 -51.07 9.76 -41.86
CA ALA A 17 -50.63 10.60 -40.74
C ALA A 17 -50.80 9.92 -39.36
N GLY A 18 -51.77 9.00 -39.21
CA GLY A 18 -51.95 8.22 -37.99
C GLY A 18 -50.82 7.21 -37.71
N PHE A 19 -50.24 6.61 -38.75
CA PHE A 19 -49.09 5.70 -38.62
C PHE A 19 -47.75 6.42 -38.45
N ALA A 20 -47.66 7.70 -38.83
CA ALA A 20 -46.44 8.51 -38.66
C ALA A 20 -46.27 9.08 -37.24
N GLN A 21 -47.29 9.01 -36.37
CA GLN A 21 -47.20 9.46 -34.98
C GLN A 21 -46.37 8.53 -34.07
N ASN A 22 -45.93 7.37 -34.55
CA ASN A 22 -44.92 6.55 -33.87
C ASN A 22 -43.48 7.02 -34.14
N GLY A 23 -43.30 8.33 -34.34
CA GLY A 23 -42.00 8.98 -34.42
C GLY A 23 -41.24 8.83 -33.11
N SER A 24 -40.16 8.05 -33.15
CA SER A 24 -39.04 8.03 -32.19
C SER A 24 -39.47 8.26 -30.74
N LYS A 25 -40.20 7.28 -30.17
CA LYS A 25 -40.19 7.10 -28.73
C LYS A 25 -38.73 7.07 -28.31
N LYS A 26 -38.28 8.07 -27.56
CA LYS A 26 -36.97 8.01 -26.91
C LYS A 26 -36.97 6.70 -26.12
N LEU A 27 -36.09 5.79 -26.49
CA LEU A 27 -35.93 4.53 -25.78
C LEU A 27 -34.98 4.76 -24.62
N ASP A 28 -35.21 4.05 -23.52
CA ASP A 28 -34.28 4.00 -22.41
C ASP A 28 -33.02 3.25 -22.85
N LYS A 29 -31.87 3.61 -22.30
CA LYS A 29 -30.59 2.96 -22.57
C LYS A 29 -30.05 2.36 -21.27
N ILE A 30 -29.95 1.04 -21.23
CA ILE A 30 -29.26 0.33 -20.15
C ILE A 30 -27.82 0.13 -20.59
N ILE A 31 -26.90 0.71 -19.83
CA ILE A 31 -25.46 0.50 -19.99
C ILE A 31 -25.05 -0.51 -18.93
N LYS A 32 -24.73 -1.70 -19.40
CA LYS A 32 -24.17 -2.76 -18.56
C LYS A 32 -22.72 -2.45 -18.16
N ARG A 33 -22.22 -3.14 -17.14
CA ARG A 33 -20.81 -3.06 -16.71
C ARG A 33 -19.81 -3.56 -17.76
N ASP A 34 -20.24 -4.39 -18.70
CA ASP A 34 -19.45 -4.83 -19.86
C ASP A 34 -19.43 -3.80 -21.01
N TYR A 35 -19.93 -2.58 -20.76
CA TYR A 35 -20.11 -1.49 -21.73
C TYR A 35 -21.09 -1.81 -22.87
N GLN A 36 -21.88 -2.89 -22.79
CA GLN A 36 -22.97 -3.12 -23.72
C GLN A 36 -24.12 -2.13 -23.45
N ILE A 37 -24.60 -1.52 -24.52
CA ILE A 37 -25.73 -0.59 -24.51
C ILE A 37 -26.94 -1.35 -25.04
N ILE A 38 -27.96 -1.52 -24.20
CA ILE A 38 -29.25 -2.08 -24.58
C ILE A 38 -30.24 -0.93 -24.68
N GLU A 39 -30.76 -0.69 -25.88
CA GLU A 39 -31.89 0.20 -26.09
C GLU A 39 -33.18 -0.58 -25.79
N CYS A 40 -33.95 -0.12 -24.81
CA CYS A 40 -35.13 -0.83 -24.33
C CYS A 40 -36.16 0.15 -23.75
N THR A 41 -37.33 -0.36 -23.40
CA THR A 41 -38.31 0.36 -22.56
C THR A 41 -38.34 -0.29 -21.20
N ILE A 42 -38.06 0.47 -20.14
CA ILE A 42 -38.08 -0.06 -18.78
C ILE A 42 -39.53 -0.10 -18.29
N ALA A 43 -40.00 -1.30 -17.90
CA ALA A 43 -41.35 -1.51 -17.41
C ALA A 43 -41.42 -1.30 -15.89
N LYS A 44 -40.46 -1.87 -15.16
CA LYS A 44 -40.43 -1.82 -13.69
C LYS A 44 -39.00 -1.95 -13.17
N MET A 45 -38.71 -1.28 -12.07
CA MET A 45 -37.46 -1.42 -11.33
C MET A 45 -37.77 -1.81 -9.89
N SER A 46 -37.11 -2.84 -9.41
CA SER A 46 -37.09 -3.29 -8.01
C SER A 46 -35.68 -3.09 -7.44
N ASP A 47 -35.46 -3.33 -6.15
CA ASP A 47 -34.15 -3.13 -5.51
C ASP A 47 -33.07 -4.12 -5.98
N LYS A 48 -33.48 -5.22 -6.63
CA LYS A 48 -32.58 -6.28 -7.10
C LYS A 48 -32.57 -6.46 -8.62
N THR A 49 -33.71 -6.21 -9.27
CA THR A 49 -33.91 -6.51 -10.69
C THR A 49 -34.57 -5.33 -11.41
N VAL A 50 -34.22 -5.17 -12.69
CA VAL A 50 -34.84 -4.26 -13.64
C VAL A 50 -35.52 -5.09 -14.72
N GLU A 51 -36.82 -4.87 -14.91
CA GLU A 51 -37.60 -5.47 -15.99
C GLU A 51 -37.67 -4.50 -17.16
N TYR A 52 -37.17 -4.94 -18.32
CA TYR A 52 -37.17 -4.15 -19.54
C TYR A 52 -37.74 -4.95 -20.72
N SER A 53 -38.18 -4.23 -21.75
CA SER A 53 -38.65 -4.82 -23.00
C SER A 53 -37.89 -4.25 -24.20
N LEU A 54 -37.60 -5.11 -25.18
CA LEU A 54 -36.89 -4.73 -26.41
C LEU A 54 -37.82 -3.97 -27.37
N PRO A 55 -37.27 -3.11 -28.24
CA PRO A 55 -38.09 -2.33 -29.17
C PRO A 55 -38.85 -3.24 -30.14
N GLY A 56 -40.18 -3.16 -30.10
CA GLY A 56 -41.07 -3.96 -30.97
C GLY A 56 -41.54 -5.27 -30.35
N GLU A 57 -41.07 -5.62 -29.14
CA GLU A 57 -41.53 -6.79 -28.38
C GLU A 57 -42.33 -6.35 -27.15
N THR A 58 -43.23 -7.20 -26.68
CA THR A 58 -43.97 -7.00 -25.41
C THR A 58 -43.45 -7.88 -24.28
N LEU A 59 -42.40 -8.67 -24.55
CA LEU A 59 -41.81 -9.58 -23.59
C LEU A 59 -41.00 -8.79 -22.55
N GLN A 60 -41.24 -9.09 -21.27
CA GLN A 60 -40.52 -8.51 -20.14
C GLN A 60 -39.33 -9.40 -19.78
N ILE A 61 -38.12 -8.84 -19.84
CA ILE A 61 -36.88 -9.51 -19.50
C ILE A 61 -36.38 -8.93 -18.18
N SER A 62 -36.12 -9.79 -17.21
CA SER A 62 -35.55 -9.40 -15.91
C SER A 62 -34.03 -9.42 -15.98
N LEU A 63 -33.39 -8.33 -15.55
CA LEU A 63 -31.94 -8.16 -15.47
C LEU A 63 -31.53 -7.68 -14.09
N ASP A 64 -30.52 -8.29 -13.51
CA ASP A 64 -30.03 -7.91 -12.19
C ASP A 64 -29.33 -6.55 -12.21
N ILE A 65 -29.62 -5.70 -11.21
CA ILE A 65 -28.99 -4.38 -11.04
C ILE A 65 -27.46 -4.49 -10.90
N SER A 66 -26.96 -5.62 -10.41
CA SER A 66 -25.53 -5.91 -10.29
C SER A 66 -24.79 -5.92 -11.64
N GLN A 67 -25.50 -6.16 -12.75
CA GLN A 67 -24.92 -6.17 -14.10
C GLN A 67 -25.04 -4.81 -14.79
N ILE A 68 -25.76 -3.88 -14.19
CA ILE A 68 -26.05 -2.56 -14.75
C ILE A 68 -25.09 -1.53 -14.14
N ALA A 69 -24.44 -0.72 -14.99
CA ALA A 69 -23.59 0.39 -14.56
C ALA A 69 -24.37 1.71 -14.54
N ARG A 70 -25.16 1.97 -15.58
CA ARG A 70 -25.96 3.18 -15.72
C ARG A 70 -27.22 2.91 -16.52
N ILE A 71 -28.31 3.57 -16.15
CA ILE A 71 -29.53 3.63 -16.94
C ILE A 71 -29.78 5.08 -17.33
N ASP A 72 -29.89 5.33 -18.62
CA ASP A 72 -30.27 6.62 -19.18
C ASP A 72 -31.73 6.52 -19.65
N PHE A 73 -32.64 7.15 -18.90
CA PHE A 73 -34.07 7.12 -19.20
C PHE A 73 -34.40 8.07 -20.36
N ALA A 74 -35.42 7.72 -21.13
CA ALA A 74 -36.03 8.53 -22.18
C ALA A 74 -36.48 9.92 -21.70
N SER A 75 -36.76 10.04 -20.38
CA SER A 75 -37.11 11.28 -19.69
C SER A 75 -35.93 12.24 -19.47
N GLY A 76 -34.70 11.82 -19.77
CA GLY A 76 -33.48 12.60 -19.52
C GLY A 76 -32.90 12.43 -18.11
N ARG A 77 -33.48 11.56 -17.29
CA ARG A 77 -32.91 11.15 -16.00
C ARG A 77 -31.84 10.08 -16.23
N SER A 78 -30.70 10.18 -15.56
CA SER A 78 -29.71 9.11 -15.51
C SER A 78 -29.59 8.57 -14.09
N GLN A 79 -29.61 7.25 -13.93
CA GLN A 79 -29.40 6.58 -12.66
C GLN A 79 -28.19 5.66 -12.77
N THR A 80 -27.14 6.01 -12.03
CA THR A 80 -25.91 5.21 -11.93
C THR A 80 -26.06 4.21 -10.80
N PHE A 81 -25.82 2.95 -11.10
CA PHE A 81 -25.85 1.87 -10.12
C PHE A 81 -24.42 1.54 -9.73
N ASP A 82 -23.89 2.31 -8.80
CA ASP A 82 -22.67 1.91 -8.12
C ASP A 82 -23.04 0.88 -7.06
N VAL A 83 -22.40 -0.29 -7.07
CA VAL A 83 -22.55 -1.27 -5.98
C VAL A 83 -21.71 -0.73 -4.82
N SER A 84 -22.19 0.37 -4.23
CA SER A 84 -21.88 0.66 -2.85
C SER A 84 -22.66 -0.36 -2.04
N THR A 85 -21.94 -1.25 -1.36
CA THR A 85 -22.49 -2.00 -0.24
C THR A 85 -23.23 -1.00 0.64
N THR A 86 -24.56 -1.14 0.71
CA THR A 86 -25.44 -0.30 1.51
C THR A 86 -24.97 -0.30 2.96
N SER A 87 -24.12 0.67 3.29
CA SER A 87 -23.80 1.05 4.66
C SER A 87 -24.92 2.00 5.07
N ASN A 88 -25.97 1.43 5.64
CA ASN A 88 -26.96 2.21 6.36
C ASN A 88 -26.24 2.98 7.48
N VAL A 89 -26.33 4.29 7.39
CA VAL A 89 -25.99 5.24 8.45
C VAL A 89 -26.87 4.92 9.65
N VAL A 90 -26.32 4.23 10.66
CA VAL A 90 -26.83 4.29 12.03
C VAL A 90 -25.65 4.24 12.99
N SER A 91 -25.54 5.31 13.77
CA SER A 91 -24.65 5.42 14.91
C SER A 91 -24.81 4.27 15.92
N SER A 92 -23.70 3.93 16.56
CA SER A 92 -23.58 3.35 17.91
C SER A 92 -23.17 1.87 18.04
N THR A 93 -22.09 1.70 18.83
CA THR A 93 -21.79 0.61 19.78
C THR A 93 -21.63 -0.83 19.29
N ASN A 94 -20.41 -1.35 19.51
CA ASN A 94 -20.08 -2.68 20.05
C ASN A 94 -20.92 -3.89 19.58
N THR A 95 -20.35 -4.79 18.76
CA THR A 95 -19.77 -6.09 19.18
C THR A 95 -19.50 -7.01 17.99
N ASN A 96 -18.24 -7.46 17.92
CA ASN A 96 -17.71 -8.80 17.64
C ASN A 96 -18.10 -9.61 16.39
N ASN A 97 -17.02 -9.97 15.68
CA ASN A 97 -16.71 -11.25 15.05
C ASN A 97 -17.49 -11.67 13.79
N SER A 98 -16.94 -11.27 12.64
CA SER A 98 -16.68 -12.24 11.58
C SER A 98 -15.48 -11.78 10.75
N SER A 99 -14.48 -12.66 10.66
CA SER A 99 -13.21 -12.49 9.96
C SER A 99 -13.42 -12.49 8.45
N ASN A 100 -13.84 -11.35 7.92
CA ASN A 100 -13.47 -10.91 6.58
C ASN A 100 -12.83 -9.54 6.79
N GLN A 101 -11.50 -9.49 6.64
CA GLN A 101 -10.72 -8.26 6.70
C GLN A 101 -11.18 -7.32 5.59
N THR A 102 -12.25 -6.59 5.85
CA THR A 102 -12.56 -5.36 5.15
C THR A 102 -11.49 -4.39 5.62
N LEU A 103 -10.51 -4.15 4.73
CA LEU A 103 -9.49 -3.12 4.90
C LEU A 103 -10.23 -1.85 5.33
N ALA A 104 -10.07 -1.45 6.59
CA ALA A 104 -10.70 -0.26 7.10
C ALA A 104 -10.05 0.92 6.38
N SER A 105 -10.71 1.43 5.34
CA SER A 105 -10.29 2.62 4.63
C SER A 105 -10.32 3.80 5.60
N ALA A 106 -9.16 4.20 6.09
CA ALA A 106 -9.02 5.43 6.85
C ALA A 106 -9.12 6.60 5.86
N ASP A 107 -9.79 7.68 6.26
CA ASP A 107 -9.79 8.93 5.50
C ASP A 107 -8.35 9.34 5.20
N MET A 108 -8.02 9.46 3.90
CA MET A 108 -6.67 9.81 3.46
C MET A 108 -6.33 11.24 3.88
N LYS A 109 -5.33 11.37 4.75
CA LYS A 109 -4.83 12.67 5.19
C LYS A 109 -3.84 13.21 4.15
N PRO A 110 -4.18 14.32 3.47
CA PRO A 110 -3.32 14.86 2.46
C PRO A 110 -1.98 15.30 3.07
N ASN A 111 -0.88 15.10 2.33
CA ASN A 111 0.46 15.47 2.78
C ASN A 111 0.85 14.86 4.15
N THR A 112 0.44 13.62 4.42
CA THR A 112 0.94 12.86 5.57
C THR A 112 1.93 11.80 5.09
N ILE A 113 2.99 11.58 5.87
CA ILE A 113 3.99 10.54 5.62
C ILE A 113 4.04 9.55 6.78
N ALA A 114 3.96 8.25 6.46
CA ALA A 114 4.14 7.18 7.44
C ALA A 114 5.47 6.46 7.25
N VAL A 115 6.03 6.00 8.37
CA VAL A 115 7.24 5.17 8.41
C VAL A 115 6.84 3.74 8.68
N LEU A 116 7.04 2.86 7.70
CA LEU A 116 6.74 1.45 7.89
C LEU A 116 7.73 0.81 8.88
N PRO A 117 7.33 -0.27 9.57
CA PRO A 117 8.26 -1.16 10.26
C PRO A 117 9.45 -1.50 9.36
N VAL A 118 10.65 -1.36 9.91
CA VAL A 118 11.91 -1.55 9.16
C VAL A 118 12.41 -2.97 9.39
N PRO A 119 12.34 -3.89 8.42
CA PRO A 119 12.86 -5.23 8.60
C PRO A 119 14.36 -5.17 8.80
N TYR A 120 14.82 -5.63 9.96
CA TYR A 120 16.23 -5.72 10.31
C TYR A 120 16.67 -7.18 10.29
N VAL A 121 17.32 -7.59 9.20
CA VAL A 121 17.64 -8.99 8.90
C VAL A 121 19.14 -9.21 8.80
N ASN A 122 19.63 -10.28 9.41
CA ASN A 122 20.98 -10.76 9.17
C ASN A 122 21.01 -11.55 7.86
N ALA A 123 21.90 -11.18 6.95
CA ALA A 123 22.01 -11.79 5.62
C ALA A 123 22.49 -13.26 5.68
N ASP A 124 23.27 -13.63 6.69
CA ASP A 124 23.92 -14.94 6.77
C ASP A 124 23.00 -16.02 7.31
N ASN A 125 22.19 -15.68 8.31
CA ASN A 125 21.33 -16.64 9.01
C ASN A 125 19.82 -16.32 8.87
N LEU A 126 19.48 -15.28 8.09
CA LEU A 126 18.11 -14.79 7.87
C LEU A 126 17.33 -14.49 9.15
N GLN A 127 18.03 -14.32 10.28
CA GLN A 127 17.38 -13.98 11.54
C GLN A 127 16.98 -12.51 11.53
N SER A 128 15.72 -12.26 11.89
CA SER A 128 15.21 -10.91 12.14
C SER A 128 15.11 -10.67 13.64
N SER A 129 15.49 -9.47 14.08
CA SER A 129 15.26 -9.02 15.45
C SER A 129 14.11 -8.02 15.47
N GLU A 130 13.02 -8.34 16.17
CA GLU A 130 11.88 -7.44 16.32
C GLU A 130 12.27 -6.17 17.06
N GLU A 131 13.05 -6.30 18.13
CA GLU A 131 13.54 -5.17 18.92
C GLU A 131 14.37 -4.22 18.04
N MET A 132 15.31 -4.76 17.27
CA MET A 132 16.13 -3.94 16.38
C MET A 132 15.31 -3.30 15.24
N SER A 133 14.28 -3.99 14.75
CA SER A 133 13.35 -3.45 13.75
C SER A 133 12.57 -2.25 14.29
N LYS A 134 12.11 -2.31 15.56
CA LYS A 134 11.45 -1.18 16.24
C LYS A 134 12.41 -0.03 16.50
N PHE A 135 13.64 -0.31 16.93
CA PHE A 135 14.68 0.70 17.07
C PHE A 135 14.98 1.40 15.74
N ALA A 136 15.17 0.63 14.68
CA ALA A 136 15.43 1.17 13.35
C ALA A 136 14.29 2.05 12.83
N GLN A 137 13.04 1.65 13.07
CA GLN A 137 11.86 2.44 12.75
C GLN A 137 11.84 3.76 13.53
N ASN A 138 12.15 3.72 14.84
CA ASN A 138 12.19 4.90 15.71
C ASN A 138 13.26 5.89 15.24
N ASP A 139 14.46 5.41 14.94
CA ASP A 139 15.55 6.24 14.44
C ASP A 139 15.22 6.86 13.09
N LEU A 140 14.63 6.09 12.16
CA LEU A 140 14.18 6.62 10.88
C LEU A 140 13.11 7.72 11.05
N TYR A 141 12.15 7.50 11.94
CA TYR A 141 11.14 8.51 12.30
C TYR A 141 11.79 9.77 12.89
N ASN A 142 12.73 9.63 13.82
CA ASN A 142 13.43 10.77 14.41
C ASN A 142 14.23 11.55 13.37
N LYS A 143 14.88 10.86 12.42
CA LYS A 143 15.58 11.51 11.29
C LYS A 143 14.62 12.24 10.36
N LEU A 144 13.44 11.69 10.09
CA LEU A 144 12.40 12.35 9.33
C LEU A 144 11.87 13.58 10.07
N LEU A 145 11.68 13.50 11.39
CA LEU A 145 11.23 14.60 12.21
C LEU A 145 12.28 15.72 12.30
N ASP A 146 13.55 15.40 12.53
CA ASP A 146 14.67 16.35 12.52
C ASP A 146 14.79 17.06 11.16
N LYS A 147 14.49 16.35 10.06
CA LYS A 147 14.53 16.91 8.70
C LYS A 147 13.18 17.43 8.20
N SER A 148 12.12 17.34 9.00
CA SER A 148 10.75 17.74 8.62
C SER A 148 10.65 19.19 8.17
N SER A 149 11.49 20.08 8.69
CA SER A 149 11.54 21.50 8.29
C SER A 149 12.05 21.72 6.86
N ASN A 150 12.78 20.73 6.32
CA ASN A 150 13.37 20.69 4.98
C ASN A 150 12.72 19.61 4.10
N ILE A 151 11.66 18.97 4.56
CA ILE A 151 10.85 18.06 3.78
C ILE A 151 9.61 18.86 3.39
N PHE A 152 9.18 18.80 2.11
CA PHE A 152 7.94 19.42 1.61
C PHE A 152 6.83 19.28 2.66
N PRO A 153 5.95 20.28 2.94
CA PRO A 153 5.17 20.36 4.18
C PRO A 153 4.34 19.08 4.42
N LEU A 154 4.96 18.12 5.09
CA LEU A 154 4.50 16.75 5.26
C LEU A 154 4.42 16.52 6.76
N THR A 155 3.23 16.16 7.23
CA THR A 155 3.04 15.77 8.62
C THR A 155 3.52 14.34 8.78
N VAL A 156 4.45 14.09 9.71
CA VAL A 156 4.89 12.72 10.02
C VAL A 156 3.86 12.07 10.93
N GLN A 157 3.33 10.91 10.53
CA GLN A 157 2.42 10.12 11.35
C GLN A 157 3.16 9.48 12.52
N ASP A 158 2.53 9.43 13.70
CA ASP A 158 3.07 8.79 14.90
C ASP A 158 3.23 7.26 14.70
N LEU A 159 4.39 6.70 15.07
CA LEU A 159 4.68 5.27 14.89
C LEU A 159 3.68 4.36 15.61
N ARG A 160 3.17 4.77 16.78
CA ARG A 160 2.17 4.01 17.53
C ARG A 160 0.87 3.92 16.75
N THR A 161 0.48 5.01 16.08
CA THR A 161 -0.71 5.00 15.22
C THR A 161 -0.49 4.12 13.98
N THR A 162 0.66 4.24 13.31
CA THR A 162 1.03 3.40 12.17
C THR A 162 1.04 1.91 12.57
N ASN A 163 1.76 1.55 13.63
CA ASN A 163 1.87 0.16 14.08
C ASN A 163 0.52 -0.40 14.56
N SER A 164 -0.31 0.41 15.23
CA SER A 164 -1.66 -0.02 15.64
C SER A 164 -2.58 -0.26 14.45
N LEU A 165 -2.50 0.56 13.39
CA LEU A 165 -3.31 0.40 12.18
C LEU A 165 -2.87 -0.82 11.38
N LEU A 166 -1.56 -1.03 11.22
CA LEU A 166 -0.99 -2.22 10.57
C LEU A 166 -1.38 -3.50 11.32
N HIS A 167 -1.23 -3.51 12.65
CA HIS A 167 -1.57 -4.67 13.46
C HIS A 167 -3.08 -4.99 13.41
N LYS A 168 -3.93 -3.96 13.37
CA LYS A 168 -5.38 -4.13 13.19
C LYS A 168 -5.72 -4.76 11.83
N ALA A 169 -4.92 -4.52 10.80
CA ALA A 169 -5.03 -5.14 9.49
C ALA A 169 -4.32 -6.51 9.39
N GLY A 170 -3.77 -7.04 10.49
CA GLY A 170 -3.00 -8.29 10.48
C GLY A 170 -1.66 -8.20 9.75
N ILE A 171 -1.15 -6.99 9.55
CA ILE A 171 0.15 -6.72 8.92
C ILE A 171 1.20 -6.54 10.01
N ASP A 172 2.34 -7.18 9.82
CA ASP A 172 3.49 -7.21 10.69
C ASP A 172 4.78 -6.98 9.89
N TYR A 173 5.92 -6.81 10.57
CA TYR A 173 7.21 -6.50 9.95
C TYR A 173 7.73 -7.57 8.98
N LYS A 174 7.14 -8.78 8.98
CA LYS A 174 7.51 -9.89 8.08
C LYS A 174 6.69 -9.94 6.80
N ASN A 175 5.41 -9.59 6.86
CA ASN A 175 4.48 -9.71 5.72
C ASN A 175 4.19 -8.36 5.05
N ILE A 176 4.81 -7.27 5.54
CA ILE A 176 4.62 -5.94 4.98
C ILE A 176 5.11 -5.82 3.53
N ASP A 177 6.11 -6.61 3.15
CA ASP A 177 6.63 -6.69 1.78
C ASP A 177 5.66 -7.42 0.82
N GLU A 178 4.72 -8.21 1.35
CA GLU A 178 3.72 -8.96 0.57
C GLU A 178 2.45 -8.13 0.34
N THR A 179 2.23 -7.07 1.13
CA THR A 179 1.04 -6.23 1.02
C THR A 179 1.25 -5.17 -0.06
N PRO A 180 0.31 -4.97 -0.99
CA PRO A 180 0.43 -3.92 -2.00
C PRO A 180 0.40 -2.55 -1.33
N ILE A 181 1.18 -1.61 -1.89
CA ILE A 181 1.34 -0.28 -1.31
C ILE A 181 0.03 0.52 -1.28
N GLU A 182 -0.87 0.28 -2.24
CA GLU A 182 -2.21 0.88 -2.25
C GLU A 182 -3.00 0.54 -0.99
N ASP A 183 -2.92 -0.70 -0.53
CA ASP A 183 -3.67 -1.14 0.64
C ASP A 183 -3.02 -0.63 1.91
N LEU A 184 -1.68 -0.59 1.96
CA LEU A 184 -0.95 0.07 3.06
C LEU A 184 -1.34 1.55 3.19
N GLN A 185 -1.48 2.28 2.09
CA GLN A 185 -1.91 3.68 2.11
C GLN A 185 -3.34 3.86 2.60
N LYS A 186 -4.26 2.98 2.19
CA LYS A 186 -5.66 3.00 2.65
C LYS A 186 -5.80 2.65 4.13
N ILE A 187 -5.05 1.66 4.61
CA ILE A 187 -5.03 1.25 6.03
C ILE A 187 -4.48 2.36 6.91
N LEU A 188 -3.38 2.98 6.47
CA LEU A 188 -2.68 4.02 7.24
C LEU A 188 -3.35 5.40 7.13
N GLY A 189 -4.13 5.62 6.06
CA GLY A 189 -4.76 6.91 5.76
C GLY A 189 -3.72 7.98 5.37
N VAL A 190 -2.67 7.60 4.64
CA VAL A 190 -1.55 8.49 4.29
C VAL A 190 -1.25 8.50 2.80
N ASP A 191 -0.88 9.68 2.30
CA ASP A 191 -0.50 9.88 0.89
C ASP A 191 0.92 9.37 0.58
N ASN A 192 1.82 9.44 1.56
CA ASN A 192 3.24 9.17 1.39
C ASN A 192 3.69 8.07 2.36
N ILE A 193 4.53 7.16 1.86
CA ILE A 193 5.08 6.07 2.66
C ILE A 193 6.59 6.01 2.47
N VAL A 194 7.31 5.84 3.58
CA VAL A 194 8.72 5.48 3.59
C VAL A 194 8.86 4.03 4.00
N ALA A 195 9.44 3.24 3.11
CA ALA A 195 9.79 1.85 3.35
C ALA A 195 11.32 1.73 3.36
N ALA A 196 11.88 1.18 4.43
CA ALA A 196 13.29 0.89 4.52
C ALA A 196 13.50 -0.55 4.96
N LYS A 197 14.55 -1.19 4.45
CA LYS A 197 14.99 -2.51 4.87
C LYS A 197 16.49 -2.48 5.13
N ILE A 198 16.90 -3.06 6.26
CA ILE A 198 18.29 -3.11 6.68
C ILE A 198 18.72 -4.56 6.71
N SER A 199 19.67 -4.89 5.85
CA SER A 199 20.35 -6.17 5.85
C SER A 199 21.76 -6.00 6.40
N PHE A 200 22.21 -6.89 7.28
CA PHE A 200 23.57 -6.83 7.83
C PHE A 200 24.26 -8.19 7.84
N THR A 201 25.58 -8.20 7.71
CA THR A 201 26.43 -9.38 7.96
C THR A 201 27.51 -9.01 8.97
N THR A 202 27.93 -9.97 9.78
CA THR A 202 28.94 -9.76 10.82
C THR A 202 30.20 -10.53 10.50
N ALA A 203 31.36 -9.86 10.58
CA ALA A 203 32.66 -10.51 10.50
C ALA A 203 33.42 -10.30 11.81
N GLU A 204 34.00 -11.36 12.35
CA GLU A 204 34.82 -11.29 13.55
C GLU A 204 36.30 -11.36 13.19
N SER A 205 37.10 -10.50 13.79
CA SER A 205 38.56 -10.57 13.73
C SER A 205 39.09 -10.65 15.14
N ALA A 206 39.77 -11.75 15.46
CA ALA A 206 40.45 -11.93 16.72
C ALA A 206 41.94 -11.63 16.54
N THR A 207 42.48 -10.74 17.35
CA THR A 207 43.92 -10.53 17.48
C THR A 207 44.35 -10.99 18.87
N SER A 208 45.21 -12.00 18.90
CA SER A 208 45.76 -12.54 20.14
C SER A 208 47.18 -12.04 20.32
N VAL A 209 47.45 -11.36 21.42
CA VAL A 209 48.81 -10.96 21.82
C VAL A 209 49.23 -11.84 22.99
N ALA A 210 50.26 -12.65 22.76
CA ALA A 210 50.84 -13.52 23.77
C ALA A 210 52.11 -12.86 24.35
N TYR A 211 52.11 -12.61 25.65
CA TYR A 211 53.28 -12.12 26.38
C TYR A 211 53.87 -13.30 27.16
N ASN A 212 55.07 -13.70 26.78
CA ASN A 212 55.81 -14.79 27.43
C ASN A 212 57.02 -14.20 28.14
N SER A 213 57.10 -14.35 29.46
CA SER A 213 58.31 -14.02 30.23
C SER A 213 58.80 -15.27 30.96
N GLY A 214 60.05 -15.65 30.69
CA GLY A 214 60.70 -16.81 31.30
C GLY A 214 62.05 -16.40 31.87
N ASN A 215 62.35 -16.85 33.09
CA ASN A 215 63.65 -16.67 33.72
C ASN A 215 64.35 -18.03 33.77
N ALA A 216 65.53 -18.13 33.16
CA ALA A 216 66.37 -19.33 33.22
C ALA A 216 67.44 -19.18 34.31
N LYS A 217 67.47 -20.10 35.28
CA LYS A 217 68.57 -20.19 36.26
C LYS A 217 69.37 -21.46 36.04
N ILE A 218 70.69 -21.31 35.93
CA ILE A 218 71.64 -22.42 35.84
C ILE A 218 72.12 -22.74 37.26
N SER A 219 72.03 -24.02 37.65
CA SER A 219 72.45 -24.50 38.97
C SER A 219 73.87 -25.07 38.88
N ASP A 220 74.84 -24.49 39.58
CA ASP A 220 76.27 -24.80 39.45
C ASP A 220 76.66 -26.24 39.83
N ASN A 221 75.84 -26.97 40.59
CA ASN A 221 76.23 -28.28 41.14
C ASN A 221 75.63 -29.52 40.46
N ASN A 222 74.80 -29.35 39.43
CA ASN A 222 74.30 -30.46 38.63
C ASN A 222 73.75 -29.89 37.33
N LYS A 223 74.27 -30.32 36.17
CA LYS A 223 74.02 -29.80 34.81
C LYS A 223 72.54 -29.88 34.35
N LYS A 224 71.59 -29.33 35.09
CA LYS A 224 70.16 -29.30 34.79
C LYS A 224 69.63 -27.88 34.94
N VAL A 225 69.07 -27.37 33.85
CA VAL A 225 68.41 -26.05 33.81
C VAL A 225 66.97 -26.23 34.33
N LYS A 226 66.57 -25.42 35.32
CA LYS A 226 65.16 -25.28 35.70
C LYS A 226 64.62 -24.01 35.05
N THR A 227 63.63 -24.15 34.18
CA THR A 227 62.90 -23.02 33.58
C THR A 227 61.53 -22.91 34.24
N SER A 228 61.08 -21.67 34.48
CA SER A 228 59.71 -21.37 34.90
C SER A 228 59.19 -20.29 33.97
N ASP A 229 58.21 -20.66 33.13
CA ASP A 229 57.62 -19.77 32.15
C ASP A 229 56.20 -19.40 32.61
N ILE A 230 55.90 -18.10 32.63
CA ILE A 230 54.55 -17.58 32.85
C ILE A 230 54.15 -16.85 31.56
N GLY A 231 53.15 -17.40 30.88
CA GLY A 231 52.54 -16.80 29.69
C GLY A 231 51.18 -16.22 30.04
N THR A 232 50.93 -14.97 29.63
CA THR A 232 49.58 -14.39 29.64
C THR A 232 49.17 -14.08 28.21
N THR A 233 48.01 -14.59 27.81
CA THR A 233 47.41 -14.34 26.49
C THR A 233 46.26 -13.37 26.65
N SER A 234 46.32 -12.25 25.93
CA SER A 234 45.20 -11.31 25.82
C SER A 234 44.63 -11.42 24.41
N THR A 235 43.36 -11.80 24.32
CA THR A 235 42.63 -11.91 23.06
C THR A 235 41.71 -10.70 22.92
N ASN A 236 41.89 -9.91 21.87
CA ASN A 236 40.97 -8.84 21.51
C ASN A 236 40.14 -9.28 20.29
N THR A 237 38.83 -9.44 20.49
CA THR A 237 37.88 -9.79 19.44
C THR A 237 37.14 -8.53 18.97
N GLN A 238 37.36 -8.15 17.72
CA GLN A 238 36.66 -7.02 17.08
C GLN A 238 35.61 -7.57 16.12
N THR A 239 34.35 -7.19 16.33
CA THR A 239 33.25 -7.50 15.39
C THR A 239 33.03 -6.32 14.45
N TYR A 240 32.93 -6.61 13.16
CA TYR A 240 32.61 -5.67 12.09
C TYR A 240 31.20 -5.94 11.56
N TYR A 241 30.44 -4.87 11.32
CA TYR A 241 29.06 -4.95 10.83
C TYR A 241 28.97 -4.34 9.43
N TYR A 242 28.70 -5.14 8.42
CA TYR A 242 28.51 -4.66 7.05
C TYR A 242 27.02 -4.56 6.75
N TYR A 243 26.55 -3.34 6.50
CA TYR A 243 25.14 -3.06 6.23
C TYR A 243 24.85 -2.88 4.74
N THR A 244 23.64 -3.25 4.34
CA THR A 244 23.01 -2.87 3.07
C THR A 244 21.63 -2.31 3.40
N VAL A 245 21.44 -1.02 3.11
CA VAL A 245 20.19 -0.31 3.35
C VAL A 245 19.45 -0.14 2.03
N TYR A 246 18.24 -0.68 1.97
CA TYR A 246 17.29 -0.46 0.89
C TYR A 246 16.31 0.63 1.34
N PHE A 247 16.10 1.65 0.52
CA PHE A 247 15.23 2.76 0.85
C PHE A 247 14.32 3.07 -0.33
N ASP A 248 13.03 2.90 -0.10
CA ASP A 248 11.96 3.12 -1.06
C ASP A 248 10.99 4.17 -0.51
N MET A 249 10.47 4.99 -1.40
CA MET A 249 9.48 6.00 -1.07
C MET A 249 8.35 5.98 -2.09
N TYR A 250 7.14 6.09 -1.57
CA TYR A 250 5.92 6.02 -2.34
C TYR A 250 5.08 7.29 -2.11
N LYS A 251 4.47 7.78 -3.18
CA LYS A 251 3.51 8.88 -3.17
C LYS A 251 2.33 8.49 -4.06
N ASN A 252 1.11 8.56 -3.53
CA ASN A 252 -0.12 8.23 -4.25
C ASN A 252 0.00 6.91 -5.05
N ASN A 253 0.32 5.81 -4.37
CA ASN A 253 0.53 4.48 -4.94
C ASN A 253 1.74 4.32 -5.91
N THR A 254 2.44 5.40 -6.26
CA THR A 254 3.58 5.36 -7.18
C THR A 254 4.90 5.42 -6.43
N LYS A 255 5.88 4.60 -6.85
CA LYS A 255 7.24 4.65 -6.31
C LYS A 255 7.97 5.86 -6.88
N ILE A 256 8.30 6.83 -6.03
CA ILE A 256 8.97 8.08 -6.42
C ILE A 256 10.48 8.06 -6.20
N TYR A 257 10.96 7.15 -5.36
CA TYR A 257 12.38 7.00 -5.06
C TYR A 257 12.67 5.56 -4.64
N SER A 258 13.76 5.01 -5.15
CA SER A 258 14.26 3.68 -4.79
C SER A 258 15.76 3.69 -4.93
N GLN A 259 16.48 3.52 -3.83
CA GLN A 259 17.93 3.48 -3.83
C GLN A 259 18.45 2.53 -2.76
N THR A 260 19.57 1.90 -3.06
CA THR A 260 20.30 1.04 -2.13
C THR A 260 21.66 1.66 -1.80
N ARG A 261 22.06 1.63 -0.53
CA ARG A 261 23.36 2.15 -0.10
C ARG A 261 24.00 1.24 0.95
N LYS A 262 25.31 1.08 0.83
CA LYS A 262 26.17 0.50 1.87
C LYS A 262 26.90 1.64 2.57
N PRO A 263 26.98 1.65 3.91
CA PRO A 263 27.77 2.65 4.60
C PRO A 263 29.25 2.47 4.36
N LEU A 264 29.99 3.56 4.58
CA LEU A 264 31.44 3.57 4.39
C LEU A 264 32.18 2.82 5.49
N PHE A 265 31.64 2.84 6.72
CA PHE A 265 32.23 2.20 7.89
C PHE A 265 31.47 0.92 8.26
N SER A 266 32.19 -0.02 8.88
CA SER A 266 31.65 -1.31 9.32
C SER A 266 31.41 -1.36 10.83
N ILE A 267 30.81 -0.30 11.39
CA ILE A 267 30.44 -0.20 12.81
C ILE A 267 28.92 -0.40 12.97
N LYS A 268 28.48 -0.81 14.17
CA LYS A 268 27.11 -1.21 14.48
C LYS A 268 26.00 -0.22 14.03
N ASP A 269 26.27 1.09 14.07
CA ASP A 269 25.24 2.11 13.77
C ASP A 269 25.42 2.77 12.40
N SER A 270 26.34 2.28 11.57
CA SER A 270 26.66 2.85 10.26
C SER A 270 25.49 2.89 9.27
N TRP A 271 24.48 2.04 9.45
CA TRP A 271 23.28 2.04 8.62
C TRP A 271 22.51 3.39 8.71
N ILE A 272 22.57 4.08 9.86
CA ILE A 272 21.89 5.36 10.10
C ILE A 272 22.43 6.45 9.17
N ASP A 273 23.74 6.49 8.94
CA ASP A 273 24.37 7.46 8.04
C ASP A 273 23.92 7.25 6.60
N SER A 274 23.75 5.99 6.20
CA SER A 274 23.23 5.65 4.87
C SER A 274 21.79 6.10 4.70
N VAL A 275 20.93 5.86 5.69
CA VAL A 275 19.55 6.34 5.70
C VAL A 275 19.50 7.87 5.63
N SER A 276 20.29 8.56 6.46
CA SER A 276 20.32 10.04 6.46
C SER A 276 20.75 10.60 5.11
N TYR A 277 21.73 9.97 4.46
CA TYR A 277 22.16 10.35 3.13
C TYR A 277 21.06 10.16 2.07
N LEU A 278 20.40 9.00 2.08
CA LEU A 278 19.33 8.68 1.14
C LEU A 278 18.15 9.63 1.31
N LEU A 279 17.78 9.93 2.56
CA LEU A 279 16.72 10.88 2.86
C LEU A 279 17.01 12.29 2.32
N LYS A 280 18.24 12.79 2.47
CA LYS A 280 18.66 14.11 1.92
C LYS A 280 18.62 14.19 0.39
N ARG A 281 18.70 13.04 -0.30
CA ARG A 281 18.62 12.96 -1.76
C ARG A 281 17.24 12.53 -2.27
N SER A 282 16.29 12.31 -1.37
CA SER A 282 14.94 11.94 -1.76
C SER A 282 14.19 13.15 -2.37
N PRO A 283 13.23 12.93 -3.30
CA PRO A 283 12.50 14.01 -3.96
C PRO A 283 11.65 14.87 -3.01
N ILE A 284 11.35 14.36 -1.81
CA ILE A 284 10.61 15.10 -0.79
C ILE A 284 11.48 16.11 -0.03
N TYR A 285 12.80 15.99 -0.13
CA TYR A 285 13.73 16.89 0.53
C TYR A 285 13.92 18.17 -0.29
N THR A 286 13.49 19.30 0.26
CA THR A 286 13.73 20.63 -0.29
C THR A 286 14.86 21.30 0.49
N LYS A 287 15.94 21.65 -0.22
CA LYS A 287 17.01 22.44 0.37
C LYS A 287 16.49 23.87 0.54
N LYS A 288 16.09 24.23 1.75
CA LYS A 288 15.94 25.64 2.15
C LYS A 288 17.30 26.31 2.20
#